data_AF-A0A2W4KUR6-F1
#
_entry.id   AF-A0A2W4KUR6-F1
#
_cell.length_a   1.000
_cell.length_b   1.000
_cell.length_c   1.000
_cell.angle_alpha   90.00
_cell.angle_beta   90.00
_cell.angle_gamma   90.00
#
_symmetry.space_group_name_H-M   'P 1'
#
loop_
_entity.id
_entity.type
_entity.pdbx_description
1 polymer ?
#
loop_
_entity_poly.entity_id
_entity_poly.type
_entity_poly.pdbx_seq_one_letter_code
_entity_poly.pdbx_strand_id
1 'polypeptide(L)'
;MAEQLLWLETLLRFFSGLALLIAPVTTARVLGLPLPQAVLWPRLLGTLLIGIAAATLLEGSAQRVTGLGLGGLVAINLISAAVVIALLVLDRGSQTRRGKLFLWTLSVAFVVLALLEIAGA
;
A
#
# COMPACT_ATOMS: atom_id res chain seq x y z
N MET A 1 0.78 -8.45 -20.47
CA MET A 1 -0.04 -7.56 -19.62
C MET A 1 0.45 -7.60 -18.17
N ALA A 2 0.60 -8.77 -17.57
CA ALA A 2 1.20 -8.98 -16.23
C ALA A 2 2.51 -8.20 -15.97
N GLU A 3 3.47 -8.27 -16.90
CA GLU A 3 4.77 -7.61 -16.75
C GLU A 3 4.69 -6.08 -16.69
N GLN A 4 3.78 -5.48 -17.48
CA GLN A 4 3.58 -4.02 -17.47
C GLN A 4 2.98 -3.55 -16.14
N LEU A 5 2.09 -4.37 -15.56
CA LEU A 5 1.44 -4.08 -14.28
C LEU A 5 2.45 -4.15 -13.13
N LEU A 6 3.31 -5.18 -13.13
CA LEU A 6 4.43 -5.33 -12.20
C LEU A 6 5.40 -4.14 -12.27
N TRP A 7 5.74 -3.68 -13.48
CA TRP A 7 6.61 -2.53 -13.68
C TRP A 7 6.00 -1.23 -13.13
N LEU A 8 4.72 -0.99 -13.43
CA LEU A 8 4.00 0.18 -12.93
C LEU A 8 3.98 0.20 -11.40
N GLU A 9 3.65 -0.93 -10.79
CA GLU A 9 3.58 -1.05 -9.34
C GLU A 9 4.95 -0.85 -8.67
N THR A 10 6.00 -1.42 -9.27
CA THR A 10 7.37 -1.24 -8.81
C THR A 10 7.75 0.24 -8.81
N LEU A 11 7.48 0.97 -9.90
CA LEU A 11 7.78 2.40 -10.00
C LEU A 11 6.99 3.21 -8.97
N LEU A 12 5.69 2.95 -8.83
CA LEU A 12 4.83 3.66 -7.89
C LEU A 12 5.32 3.49 -6.45
N ARG A 13 5.57 2.25 -6.02
CA ARG A 13 6.06 1.93 -4.66
C ARG A 13 7.46 2.49 -4.44
N PHE A 14 8.34 2.41 -5.44
CA PHE A 14 9.69 2.95 -5.35
C PHE A 14 9.68 4.46 -5.16
N PHE A 15 9.00 5.21 -6.02
CA PHE A 15 9.02 6.67 -5.93
C PHE A 15 8.28 7.21 -4.70
N SER A 16 7.15 6.59 -4.33
CA SER A 16 6.45 6.97 -3.10
C SER A 16 7.27 6.66 -1.85
N GLY A 17 7.92 5.50 -1.79
CA GLY A 17 8.85 5.13 -0.72
C GLY A 17 10.07 6.06 -0.69
N LEU A 18 10.66 6.38 -1.83
CA LEU A 18 11.82 7.27 -1.94
C LEU A 18 11.49 8.70 -1.50
N ALA A 19 10.33 9.22 -1.87
CA ALA A 19 9.86 10.52 -1.42
C ALA A 19 9.67 10.58 0.11
N LEU A 20 9.17 9.49 0.71
CA LEU A 20 9.06 9.36 2.17
C LEU A 20 10.43 9.17 2.85
N LEU A 21 11.38 8.52 2.19
CA LEU A 21 12.72 8.27 2.73
C LEU A 21 13.57 9.56 2.76
N ILE A 22 13.61 10.30 1.65
CA ILE A 22 14.47 11.48 1.50
C ILE A 22 13.89 12.69 2.24
N ALA A 23 12.57 12.88 2.16
CA ALA A 23 11.91 14.07 2.66
C ALA A 23 10.65 13.74 3.50
N PRO A 24 10.76 12.92 4.57
CA PRO A 24 9.61 12.37 5.30
C PRO A 24 8.64 13.45 5.80
N VAL A 25 9.16 14.51 6.42
CA VAL A 25 8.35 15.60 6.98
C VAL A 25 7.72 16.45 5.88
N THR A 26 8.46 16.78 4.84
CA THR A 26 7.98 17.58 3.71
C THR A 26 6.89 16.82 2.96
N THR A 27 7.13 15.56 2.62
CA THR A 27 6.17 14.68 1.96
C THR A 27 4.91 14.53 2.80
N ALA A 28 5.03 14.28 4.12
CA ALA A 28 3.88 14.21 5.01
C ALA A 28 3.07 15.52 5.04
N ARG A 29 3.72 16.68 5.12
CA ARG A 29 3.04 17.99 5.11
C ARG A 29 2.33 18.27 3.80
N VAL A 30 2.98 18.02 2.66
CA VAL A 30 2.42 18.22 1.32
C VAL A 30 1.16 17.38 1.13
N LEU A 31 1.23 16.11 1.55
CA LEU A 31 0.10 15.17 1.48
C LEU A 31 -0.94 15.39 2.59
N GLY A 32 -0.68 16.28 3.55
CA GLY A 32 -1.55 16.52 4.70
C GLY A 32 -1.65 15.33 5.66
N LEU A 33 -0.63 14.48 5.71
CA LEU A 33 -0.51 13.35 6.64
C LEU A 33 -0.05 13.81 8.03
N PRO A 34 -0.46 13.11 9.10
CA PRO A 34 0.03 13.40 10.44
C PRO A 34 1.54 13.13 10.56
N LEU A 35 2.24 13.85 11.44
CA LEU A 35 3.68 13.72 11.63
C LEU A 35 4.07 12.40 12.33
N PRO A 36 5.35 11.98 12.30
CA PRO A 36 5.83 10.65 12.73
C PRO A 36 5.47 10.22 14.17
N GLN A 37 5.13 11.16 15.05
CA GLN A 37 4.68 10.85 16.42
C GLN A 37 3.22 10.35 16.49
N ALA A 38 2.52 10.30 15.35
CA ALA A 38 1.13 9.85 15.26
C ALA A 38 1.01 8.34 15.06
N VAL A 39 -0.05 7.77 15.64
CA VAL A 39 -0.40 6.34 15.59
C VAL A 39 -0.62 5.81 14.16
N LEU A 40 -0.79 6.68 13.15
CA LEU A 40 -0.93 6.30 11.75
C LEU A 40 0.26 5.49 11.24
N TRP A 41 1.50 5.95 11.47
CA TRP A 41 2.70 5.36 10.87
C TRP A 41 2.98 3.93 11.38
N PRO A 42 2.90 3.65 12.70
CA PRO A 42 2.97 2.27 13.19
C PRO A 42 1.91 1.35 12.58
N ARG A 43 0.69 1.86 12.33
CA ARG A 43 -0.39 1.05 11.72
C ARG A 43 -0.13 0.77 10.25
N LEU A 44 0.38 1.74 9.49
CA LEU A 44 0.79 1.52 8.09
C LEU A 44 1.96 0.54 7.99
N LEU A 45 2.95 0.63 8.89
CA LEU A 45 4.05 -0.34 8.95
C LEU A 45 3.54 -1.74 9.29
N GLY A 46 2.68 -1.89 10.30
CA GLY A 46 2.09 -3.19 10.64
C GLY A 46 1.29 -3.77 9.48
N THR A 47 0.56 -2.94 8.74
CA THR A 47 -0.18 -3.32 7.53
C THR A 47 0.75 -3.88 6.46
N LEU A 48 1.87 -3.19 6.20
CA LEU A 48 2.90 -3.66 5.26
C LEU A 48 3.46 -5.02 5.67
N LEU A 49 3.77 -5.21 6.96
CA LEU A 49 4.27 -6.48 7.49
C LEU A 49 3.25 -7.62 7.33
N ILE A 50 1.97 -7.37 7.61
CA ILE A 50 0.89 -8.35 7.40
C ILE A 50 0.75 -8.68 5.91
N GLY A 51 0.83 -7.68 5.03
CA GLY A 51 0.81 -7.85 3.58
C GLY A 51 1.96 -8.72 3.08
N ILE A 52 3.19 -8.45 3.53
CA ILE A 52 4.37 -9.25 3.21
C ILE A 52 4.20 -10.68 3.73
N ALA A 53 3.74 -10.86 4.97
CA ALA A 53 3.50 -12.19 5.52
C ALA A 53 2.47 -12.98 4.68
N ALA A 54 1.35 -12.36 4.31
CA ALA A 54 0.35 -12.97 3.44
C ALA A 54 0.96 -13.35 2.07
N ALA A 55 1.75 -12.46 1.46
CA ALA A 55 2.44 -12.75 0.21
C ALA A 55 3.41 -13.93 0.33
N THR A 56 4.20 -14.00 1.41
CA THR A 56 5.11 -15.14 1.65
C THR A 56 4.39 -16.46 1.87
N LEU A 57 3.20 -16.46 2.50
CA LEU A 57 2.38 -17.67 2.64
C LEU A 57 1.84 -18.15 1.29
N LEU A 58 1.41 -17.22 0.44
CA LEU A 58 0.96 -17.54 -0.92
C LEU A 58 2.10 -18.15 -1.74
N GLU A 59 3.30 -17.57 -1.67
CA GLU A 59 4.50 -18.10 -2.32
C GLU A 59 4.89 -19.49 -1.79
N GLY A 60 4.85 -19.71 -0.47
CA GLY A 60 5.13 -21.01 0.16
C GLY A 60 4.15 -22.11 -0.21
N SER A 61 2.96 -21.77 -0.71
CA SER A 61 1.95 -22.72 -1.19
C SER A 61 2.08 -23.08 -2.68
N ALA A 62 2.94 -22.39 -3.42
CA ALA A 62 3.12 -22.60 -4.86
C ALA A 62 4.09 -23.76 -5.17
N GLN A 63 3.77 -24.55 -6.19
CA GLN A 63 4.63 -25.65 -6.67
C GLN A 63 5.96 -25.17 -7.28
N ARG A 64 6.09 -23.86 -7.56
CA ARG A 64 7.27 -23.23 -8.14
C ARG A 64 7.66 -22.03 -7.30
N VAL A 65 8.95 -21.90 -6.98
CA VAL A 65 9.49 -20.70 -6.32
C VAL A 65 9.42 -19.55 -7.31
N THR A 66 8.39 -18.74 -7.17
CA THR A 66 8.25 -17.44 -7.80
C THR A 66 8.23 -16.44 -6.66
N GLY A 67 9.12 -15.44 -6.66
CA GLY A 67 9.06 -14.31 -5.70
C GLY A 67 7.66 -13.67 -5.66
N LEU A 68 7.45 -12.63 -4.83
CA LEU A 68 6.14 -11.99 -4.57
C LEU A 68 5.09 -12.09 -5.70
N GLY A 69 5.47 -11.80 -6.95
CA GLY A 69 4.65 -12.09 -8.13
C GLY A 69 3.32 -11.35 -8.09
N LEU A 70 2.38 -11.67 -8.99
CA LEU A 70 1.07 -11.01 -8.99
C LEU A 70 0.27 -11.36 -7.71
N GLY A 71 0.27 -12.63 -7.29
CA GLY A 71 -0.52 -13.06 -6.13
C GLY A 71 -0.10 -12.39 -4.81
N GLY A 72 1.21 -12.20 -4.58
CA GLY A 72 1.70 -11.50 -3.40
C GLY A 72 1.42 -10.00 -3.44
N LEU A 73 1.43 -9.39 -4.63
CA LEU A 73 1.08 -7.97 -4.79
C LEU A 73 -0.40 -7.72 -4.50
N VAL A 74 -1.28 -8.62 -4.94
CA VAL A 74 -2.72 -8.58 -4.63
C VAL A 74 -2.92 -8.61 -3.11
N ALA A 75 -2.24 -9.52 -2.41
CA ALA A 75 -2.33 -9.62 -0.95
C ALA A 75 -1.88 -8.32 -0.27
N ILE A 76 -0.72 -7.77 -0.66
CA ILE A 76 -0.21 -6.53 -0.09
C ILE A 76 -1.18 -5.36 -0.36
N ASN A 77 -1.71 -5.25 -1.58
CA ASN A 77 -2.61 -4.17 -1.98
C ASN A 77 -3.96 -4.25 -1.23
N LEU A 78 -4.57 -5.42 -1.14
CA LEU A 78 -5.85 -5.59 -0.44
C LEU A 78 -5.72 -5.34 1.07
N ILE A 79 -4.67 -5.87 1.71
CA ILE A 79 -4.44 -5.64 3.14
C ILE A 79 -4.16 -4.16 3.40
N SER A 80 -3.38 -3.51 2.52
CA SER A 80 -3.13 -2.06 2.58
C SER A 80 -4.40 -1.24 2.44
N ALA A 81 -5.22 -1.52 1.43
CA ALA A 81 -6.48 -0.85 1.22
C ALA A 81 -7.43 -1.03 2.41
N ALA A 82 -7.60 -2.25 2.90
CA ALA A 82 -8.51 -2.56 4.00
C ALA A 82 -8.16 -1.78 5.27
N VAL A 83 -6.88 -1.74 5.63
CA VAL A 83 -6.46 -0.99 6.83
C VAL A 83 -6.61 0.52 6.62
N VAL A 84 -6.21 1.07 5.47
CA VAL A 84 -6.35 2.52 5.23
C VAL A 84 -7.84 2.94 5.24
N ILE A 85 -8.72 2.14 4.63
CA ILE A 85 -10.18 2.36 4.67
C ILE A 85 -10.67 2.30 6.12
N ALA A 86 -10.28 1.29 6.90
CA ALA A 86 -10.67 1.19 8.31
C ALA A 86 -10.20 2.42 9.11
N LEU A 87 -9.00 2.93 8.86
CA LEU A 87 -8.48 4.14 9.51
C LEU A 87 -9.26 5.39 9.13
N LEU A 88 -9.69 5.50 7.87
CA LEU A 88 -10.53 6.61 7.41
C LEU A 88 -11.93 6.56 8.02
N VAL A 89 -12.57 5.38 8.02
CA VAL A 89 -13.92 5.18 8.58
C VAL A 89 -13.94 5.42 10.09
N LEU A 90 -12.88 5.05 10.81
CA LEU A 90 -12.77 5.26 12.26
C LEU A 90 -12.24 6.66 12.64
N ASP A 91 -12.03 7.56 11.67
CA ASP A 91 -11.40 8.87 11.86
C ASP A 91 -10.02 8.82 12.57
N ARG A 92 -9.31 7.70 12.41
CA ARG A 92 -7.95 7.47 12.95
C ARG A 92 -6.84 7.66 11.91
N GLY A 93 -7.18 8.07 10.70
CA GLY A 93 -6.26 8.41 9.61
C GLY A 93 -5.67 9.82 9.74
N SER A 94 -5.70 10.59 8.65
CA SER A 94 -5.36 12.01 8.70
C SER A 94 -6.53 12.86 9.20
N GLN A 95 -6.22 13.90 9.98
CA GLN A 95 -7.18 14.90 10.45
C GLN A 95 -7.41 16.04 9.45
N THR A 96 -6.54 16.17 8.44
CA THR A 96 -6.69 17.21 7.42
C THR A 96 -7.57 16.72 6.26
N ARG A 97 -8.38 17.59 5.66
CA ARG A 97 -9.19 17.24 4.48
C ARG A 97 -8.33 16.72 3.31
N ARG A 98 -7.17 17.35 3.09
CA ARG A 98 -6.20 16.95 2.05
C ARG A 98 -5.66 15.54 2.32
N GLY A 99 -5.29 15.23 3.55
CA GLY A 99 -4.82 13.90 3.93
C GLY A 99 -5.91 12.84 3.85
N LYS A 100 -7.15 13.16 4.23
CA LYS A 100 -8.29 12.24 4.03
C LYS A 100 -8.51 11.92 2.55
N LEU A 101 -8.49 12.95 1.69
CA LEU A 101 -8.61 12.77 0.25
C LEU A 101 -7.46 11.91 -0.31
N PHE A 102 -6.22 12.21 0.07
CA PHE A 102 -5.06 11.44 -0.35
C PHE A 102 -5.17 9.96 0.05
N LEU A 103 -5.51 9.67 1.31
CA LEU A 103 -5.66 8.30 1.80
C LEU A 103 -6.82 7.56 1.11
N TRP A 104 -7.91 8.25 0.78
CA TRP A 104 -8.99 7.67 -0.02
C TRP A 104 -8.51 7.33 -1.43
N THR A 105 -7.84 8.26 -2.11
CA THR A 105 -7.30 8.01 -3.45
C THR A 105 -6.29 6.87 -3.45
N LEU A 106 -5.44 6.78 -2.43
CA LEU A 106 -4.48 5.71 -2.26
C LEU A 106 -5.18 4.35 -2.03
N SER A 107 -6.22 4.31 -1.20
CA SER A 107 -6.99 3.09 -0.96
C SER A 107 -7.68 2.59 -2.23
N VAL A 108 -8.30 3.50 -2.99
CA VAL A 108 -8.91 3.17 -4.28
C VAL A 108 -7.87 2.67 -5.27
N ALA A 109 -6.71 3.32 -5.34
CA ALA A 109 -5.61 2.88 -6.20
C ALA A 109 -5.16 1.45 -5.86
N PHE A 110 -5.02 1.09 -4.58
CA PHE A 110 -4.68 -0.27 -4.17
C PHE A 110 -5.76 -1.28 -4.56
N VAL A 111 -7.05 -0.95 -4.40
CA VAL A 111 -8.13 -1.85 -4.84
C VAL A 111 -8.10 -2.03 -6.36
N VAL A 112 -7.94 -0.94 -7.12
CA VAL A 112 -7.87 -1.00 -8.59
C VAL A 112 -6.67 -1.83 -9.05
N LEU A 113 -5.48 -1.64 -8.46
CA LEU A 113 -4.30 -2.44 -8.76
C LEU A 113 -4.53 -3.92 -8.47
N ALA A 114 -5.06 -4.26 -7.29
CA ALA A 114 -5.40 -5.64 -6.95
C ALA A 114 -6.40 -6.27 -7.95
N LEU A 115 -7.42 -5.53 -8.38
CA LEU A 115 -8.37 -6.01 -9.39
C LEU A 115 -7.73 -6.21 -10.76
N LEU A 116 -6.85 -5.30 -11.19
CA LEU A 116 -6.11 -5.43 -12.45
C LEU A 116 -5.12 -6.61 -12.40
N GLU A 117 -4.49 -6.84 -11.26
CA GLU A 117 -3.59 -7.98 -11.03
C GLU A 117 -4.35 -9.29 -11.10
N ILE A 118 -5.53 -9.37 -10.48
CA ILE A 118 -6.42 -10.54 -10.55
C ILE A 118 -6.90 -10.78 -11.99
N ALA A 119 -7.27 -9.72 -12.71
CA ALA A 119 -7.75 -9.84 -14.09
C ALA A 119 -6.62 -10.17 -15.09
N GLY A 120 -5.37 -9.85 -14.74
CA GLY A 120 -4.18 -10.07 -15.57
C GLY A 120 -3.34 -11.29 -15.19
N ALA A 121 -3.71 -11.99 -14.11
CA ALA A 121 -3.12 -13.26 -13.65
C ALA A 121 -3.83 -14.46 -14.31
#